data_AF-A0A7C1U8A6-F1
#
_entry.id   AF-A0A7C1U8A6-F1
#
_cell.length_a   1.000
_cell.length_b   1.000
_cell.length_c   1.000
_cell.angle_alpha   90.00
_cell.angle_beta   90.00
_cell.angle_gamma   90.00
#
_symmetry.space_group_name_H-M   'P 1'
#
loop_
_entity.id
_entity.type
_entity.pdbx_description
1 polymer ?
#
loop_
_entity_poly.entity_id
_entity_poly.type
_entity_poly.pdbx_seq_one_letter_code
_entity_poly.pdbx_strand_id
1 'polypeptide(L)'
;TVDFIPNYDQTRTEPTVLPSKFPNLLVNSSTGIAVGMATNIPPHNVGEVCDALLLVIEDPNCGFKDIMERLPGPDFPTGGIICGRKGIMDAYTTGRGHLTVRGKVDVEQTKRGRERIVVTEIPYMVVKTTIVSKIADCVHNNLLPEVADVRDESDRHGLRIVVDLKKDAEAEIVLNKLYRYTLLQTTFAIANIALVNNRPETLNIREMLDCFLDHRKVVIRRRTRFLLKRCRNRAHILEGLILAVSDIDEIIELIKSSPDAPTAKLNLMKKPLRLAEVATLKKILPEAFITEKSRSDHFLTGPQADAILTMQLQKLTGLEIEKLAKEYADLTEQIEGYEAILASDEILLDIIREDICEIKEKYGDARRTQITAAAEQFDVADLIADEEVIVTVSHTGYVKRMPIDTYRKQARGGRGIIGSDTKEGDFIEHLFVASTHDYLLIFTNRGKCYWLKVYDVPSLTRQSKGRNIVNLLKLGNQQVASIINVSSFDDEGEQQRQLVMATRKGIVKKTKLSAYGNPRASGVIAINLDADDDLIGVALTTGEDDIIL
;
A
#
# COMPACT_ATOMS: atom_id res chain seq x y z
N THR A 1 -22.10 -18.31 19.27
CA THR A 1 -20.74 -18.31 18.67
C THR A 1 -19.88 -17.17 19.18
N VAL A 2 -20.48 -16.06 19.63
CA VAL A 2 -19.80 -14.89 20.20
C VAL A 2 -20.49 -14.49 21.49
N ASP A 3 -19.84 -13.66 22.30
CA ASP A 3 -20.42 -13.12 23.54
C ASP A 3 -21.30 -11.92 23.24
N PHE A 4 -22.34 -11.75 24.06
CA PHE A 4 -23.31 -10.67 23.95
C PHE A 4 -23.20 -9.76 25.18
N ILE A 5 -23.31 -8.46 24.95
CA ILE A 5 -23.37 -7.43 25.99
C ILE A 5 -24.71 -6.70 25.93
N PRO A 6 -25.21 -6.13 27.04
CA PRO A 6 -26.38 -5.27 27.00
C PRO A 6 -26.12 -4.04 26.13
N ASN A 7 -27.15 -3.58 25.42
CA ASN A 7 -27.12 -2.28 24.75
C ASN A 7 -27.19 -1.13 25.78
N TYR A 8 -27.13 0.11 25.31
CA TYR A 8 -27.02 1.31 26.17
C TYR A 8 -28.13 1.46 27.23
N ASP A 9 -29.35 0.96 26.98
CA ASP A 9 -30.49 1.02 27.90
C ASP A 9 -30.82 -0.35 28.57
N GLN A 10 -29.97 -1.37 28.33
CA GLN A 10 -30.11 -2.73 28.84
C GLN A 10 -31.41 -3.45 28.44
N THR A 11 -32.15 -2.96 27.43
CA THR A 11 -33.38 -3.61 26.94
C THR A 11 -33.09 -4.71 25.92
N ARG A 12 -31.93 -4.68 25.28
CA ARG A 12 -31.49 -5.61 24.25
C ARG A 12 -30.05 -6.03 24.50
N THR A 13 -29.63 -7.05 23.77
CA THR A 13 -28.24 -7.50 23.76
C THR A 13 -27.65 -7.39 22.36
N GLU A 14 -26.38 -7.04 22.26
CA GLU A 14 -25.63 -6.96 21.01
C GLU A 14 -24.35 -7.81 21.07
N PRO A 15 -23.89 -8.35 19.93
CA PRO A 15 -22.68 -9.15 19.90
C PRO A 15 -21.43 -8.27 20.06
N THR A 16 -20.48 -8.73 20.88
CA THR A 16 -19.18 -8.07 21.09
C THR A 16 -18.29 -8.07 19.84
N VAL A 17 -18.38 -9.13 19.04
CA VAL A 17 -17.70 -9.30 17.74
C VAL A 17 -18.60 -10.09 16.81
N LEU A 18 -18.37 -10.01 15.49
CA LEU A 18 -19.11 -10.80 14.52
C LEU A 18 -18.40 -12.14 14.23
N PRO A 19 -19.13 -13.25 14.04
CA PRO A 19 -18.57 -14.55 13.67
C PRO A 19 -18.19 -14.60 12.17
N SER A 20 -17.45 -13.59 11.70
CA SER A 20 -17.12 -13.40 10.29
C SER A 20 -16.33 -14.57 9.73
N LYS A 21 -16.68 -15.01 8.51
CA LYS A 21 -15.81 -15.85 7.68
C LYS A 21 -14.82 -15.00 6.85
N PHE A 22 -15.12 -13.73 6.62
CA PHE A 22 -14.35 -12.85 5.75
C PHE A 22 -13.33 -12.03 6.54
N PRO A 23 -12.05 -11.97 6.13
CA PRO A 23 -10.98 -11.21 6.80
C PRO A 23 -11.09 -9.71 6.51
N ASN A 24 -12.18 -9.09 6.96
CA ASN A 24 -12.59 -7.74 6.57
C ASN A 24 -11.54 -6.66 6.87
N LEU A 25 -10.84 -6.75 8.00
CA LEU A 25 -9.85 -5.75 8.40
C LEU A 25 -8.67 -5.66 7.42
N LEU A 26 -8.23 -6.80 6.89
CA LEU A 26 -7.15 -6.87 5.90
C LEU A 26 -7.62 -6.42 4.52
N VAL A 27 -8.82 -6.85 4.11
CA VAL A 27 -9.32 -6.56 2.76
C VAL A 27 -9.77 -5.10 2.61
N ASN A 28 -10.63 -4.62 3.49
CA ASN A 28 -11.39 -3.38 3.26
C ASN A 28 -10.77 -2.13 3.88
N SER A 29 -9.61 -2.22 4.54
CA SER A 29 -8.94 -1.11 5.25
C SER A 29 -9.63 -0.69 6.55
N SER A 30 -8.94 0.13 7.34
CA SER A 30 -9.53 0.87 8.46
C SER A 30 -8.75 2.16 8.70
N THR A 31 -9.46 3.25 8.95
CA THR A 31 -8.87 4.54 9.31
C THR A 31 -9.57 5.08 10.54
N GLY A 32 -8.80 5.63 11.48
CA GLY A 32 -9.36 6.14 12.72
C GLY A 32 -8.34 6.87 13.58
N ILE A 33 -8.81 7.89 14.30
CA ILE A 33 -7.99 8.67 15.23
C ILE A 33 -8.66 8.59 16.60
N ALA A 34 -7.90 8.16 17.60
CA ALA A 34 -8.30 8.11 19.00
C ALA A 34 -7.38 9.05 19.83
N VAL A 35 -7.65 9.17 21.12
CA VAL A 35 -6.82 9.99 22.02
C VAL A 35 -5.41 9.38 22.11
N GLY A 36 -4.44 10.02 21.45
CA GLY A 36 -3.03 9.60 21.45
C GLY A 36 -2.66 8.47 20.50
N MET A 37 -3.58 7.99 19.65
CA MET A 37 -3.33 6.90 18.70
C MET A 37 -4.04 7.14 17.36
N ALA A 38 -3.45 6.65 16.27
CA ALA A 38 -4.07 6.68 14.95
C ALA A 38 -3.85 5.33 14.26
N THR A 39 -4.90 4.80 13.65
CA THR A 39 -4.86 3.61 12.80
C THR A 39 -5.09 4.01 11.36
N ASN A 40 -4.32 3.38 10.47
CA ASN A 40 -4.42 3.57 9.04
C ASN A 40 -3.94 2.28 8.35
N ILE A 41 -4.83 1.31 8.25
CA ILE A 41 -4.58 0.01 7.63
C ILE A 41 -5.01 0.10 6.18
N PRO A 42 -4.15 -0.17 5.19
CA PRO A 42 -4.53 -0.12 3.78
C PRO A 42 -5.35 -1.36 3.37
N PRO A 43 -6.16 -1.26 2.30
CA PRO A 43 -6.87 -2.40 1.73
C PRO A 43 -5.91 -3.37 1.02
N HIS A 44 -6.32 -4.64 0.91
CA HIS A 44 -5.56 -5.70 0.23
C HIS A 44 -6.47 -6.51 -0.69
N ASN A 45 -5.87 -7.15 -1.69
CA ASN A 45 -6.59 -8.03 -2.61
C ASN A 45 -7.13 -9.27 -1.87
N VAL A 46 -8.39 -9.62 -2.12
CA VAL A 46 -9.06 -10.74 -1.44
C VAL A 46 -8.37 -12.07 -1.72
N GLY A 47 -8.02 -12.33 -2.98
CA GLY A 47 -7.40 -13.58 -3.40
C GLY A 47 -6.04 -13.79 -2.75
N GLU A 48 -5.24 -12.73 -2.67
CA GLU A 48 -3.92 -12.75 -2.06
C GLU A 48 -3.97 -12.88 -0.52
N VAL A 49 -4.93 -12.23 0.14
CA VAL A 49 -5.15 -12.43 1.58
C VAL A 49 -5.56 -13.88 1.86
N CYS A 50 -6.41 -14.47 1.02
CA CYS A 50 -6.75 -15.89 1.11
C CYS A 50 -5.51 -16.77 0.93
N ASP A 51 -4.66 -16.48 -0.06
CA ASP A 51 -3.42 -17.24 -0.29
C ASP A 51 -2.43 -17.13 0.88
N ALA A 52 -2.32 -15.95 1.50
CA ALA A 52 -1.51 -15.78 2.70
C ALA A 52 -2.08 -16.55 3.91
N LEU A 53 -3.40 -16.57 4.09
CA LEU A 53 -4.03 -17.37 5.15
C LEU A 53 -3.83 -18.87 4.94
N LEU A 54 -3.96 -19.35 3.69
CA LEU A 54 -3.71 -20.75 3.33
C LEU A 54 -2.25 -21.13 3.60
N LEU A 55 -1.29 -20.27 3.23
CA LEU A 55 0.13 -20.46 3.53
C LEU A 55 0.38 -20.59 5.03
N VAL A 56 -0.23 -19.73 5.86
CA VAL A 56 -0.06 -19.79 7.32
C VAL A 56 -0.65 -21.06 7.93
N ILE A 57 -1.72 -21.61 7.34
CA ILE A 57 -2.31 -22.89 7.75
C ILE A 57 -1.38 -24.06 7.37
N GLU A 58 -0.81 -24.03 6.17
CA GLU A 58 0.07 -25.09 5.64
C GLU A 58 1.46 -25.10 6.29
N ASP A 59 2.06 -23.92 6.48
CA ASP A 59 3.33 -23.72 7.16
C ASP A 59 3.19 -22.67 8.27
N PRO A 60 2.92 -23.11 9.52
CA PRO A 60 2.82 -22.22 10.67
C PRO A 60 4.11 -21.44 10.95
N ASN A 61 5.27 -21.87 10.46
CA ASN A 61 6.56 -21.23 10.69
C ASN A 61 7.02 -20.34 9.51
N CYS A 62 6.15 -20.13 8.51
CA CYS A 62 6.49 -19.31 7.34
C CYS A 62 6.92 -17.90 7.75
N GLY A 63 7.93 -17.38 7.05
CA GLY A 63 8.51 -16.07 7.30
C GLY A 63 7.77 -14.96 6.55
N PHE A 64 8.12 -13.71 6.86
CA PHE A 64 7.56 -12.53 6.15
C PHE A 64 7.82 -12.55 4.64
N LYS A 65 8.92 -13.18 4.19
CA LYS A 65 9.23 -13.30 2.76
C LYS A 65 8.21 -14.18 2.05
N ASP A 66 7.90 -15.34 2.61
CA ASP A 66 6.93 -16.28 2.04
C ASP A 66 5.53 -15.67 2.00
N ILE A 67 5.14 -14.95 3.07
CA ILE A 67 3.89 -14.18 3.11
C ILE A 67 3.87 -13.12 2.01
N MET A 68 4.97 -12.41 1.79
CA MET A 68 5.06 -11.35 0.77
C MET A 68 5.06 -11.92 -0.66
N GLU A 69 5.41 -13.18 -0.89
CA GLU A 69 5.23 -13.83 -2.18
C GLU A 69 3.75 -14.05 -2.52
N ARG A 70 2.92 -14.33 -1.51
CA ARG A 70 1.47 -14.54 -1.65
C ARG A 70 0.67 -13.24 -1.53
N LEU A 71 1.16 -12.29 -0.75
CA LEU A 71 0.56 -10.99 -0.46
C LEU A 71 1.61 -9.89 -0.74
N PRO A 72 1.87 -9.55 -2.01
CA PRO A 72 2.96 -8.64 -2.39
C PRO A 72 2.85 -7.20 -1.85
N GLY A 73 1.65 -6.77 -1.46
CA GLY A 73 1.41 -5.45 -0.90
C GLY A 73 -0.06 -5.08 -0.85
N PRO A 74 -0.39 -3.86 -0.42
CA PRO A 74 -1.74 -3.33 -0.49
C PRO A 74 -2.31 -3.29 -1.90
N ASP A 75 -3.64 -3.32 -2.00
CA ASP A 75 -4.37 -3.15 -3.26
C ASP A 75 -5.49 -2.12 -3.07
N PHE A 76 -5.30 -0.94 -3.65
CA PHE A 76 -6.24 0.16 -3.58
C PHE A 76 -7.36 0.03 -4.60
N PRO A 77 -8.61 0.37 -4.22
CA PRO A 77 -9.76 0.28 -5.12
C PRO A 77 -9.66 1.25 -6.32
N THR A 78 -8.88 2.32 -6.18
CA THR A 78 -8.60 3.32 -7.22
C THR A 78 -7.45 2.93 -8.16
N GLY A 79 -6.83 1.75 -7.95
CA GLY A 79 -5.60 1.37 -8.63
C GLY A 79 -4.43 2.26 -8.21
N GLY A 80 -3.67 2.73 -9.20
CA GLY A 80 -2.48 3.53 -9.03
C GLY A 80 -1.21 2.70 -8.91
N ILE A 81 -0.13 3.38 -8.57
CA ILE A 81 1.22 2.80 -8.55
C ILE A 81 1.82 3.01 -7.15
N ILE A 82 2.13 1.91 -6.46
CA ILE A 82 2.97 1.94 -5.26
C ILE A 82 4.43 1.94 -5.70
N CYS A 83 5.16 2.97 -5.30
CA CYS A 83 6.57 3.16 -5.67
C CYS A 83 7.48 2.61 -4.57
N GLY A 84 8.11 1.47 -4.83
CA GLY A 84 9.05 0.82 -3.93
C GLY A 84 8.40 -0.12 -2.91
N ARG A 85 9.19 -1.11 -2.47
CA ARG A 85 8.73 -2.18 -1.58
C ARG A 85 9.12 -1.98 -0.11
N LYS A 86 10.04 -1.06 0.18
CA LYS A 86 10.56 -0.84 1.53
C LYS A 86 9.45 -0.52 2.54
N GLY A 87 8.56 0.42 2.19
CA GLY A 87 7.44 0.78 3.06
C GLY A 87 6.45 -0.36 3.32
N ILE A 88 6.29 -1.27 2.35
CA ILE A 88 5.47 -2.49 2.52
C ILE A 88 6.17 -3.42 3.51
N MET A 89 7.46 -3.67 3.32
CA MET A 89 8.26 -4.54 4.19
C MET A 89 8.27 -4.02 5.64
N ASP A 90 8.51 -2.72 5.83
CA ASP A 90 8.50 -2.08 7.15
C ASP A 90 7.11 -2.25 7.82
N ALA A 91 6.03 -2.01 7.06
CA ALA A 91 4.67 -2.17 7.57
C ALA A 91 4.35 -3.63 7.92
N TYR A 92 4.79 -4.59 7.11
CA TYR A 92 4.51 -6.00 7.33
C TYR A 92 5.29 -6.58 8.50
N THR A 93 6.50 -6.09 8.76
CA THR A 93 7.37 -6.58 9.84
C THR A 93 7.13 -5.86 11.16
N THR A 94 6.80 -4.57 11.13
CA THR A 94 6.69 -3.73 12.35
C THR A 94 5.28 -3.20 12.62
N GLY A 95 4.36 -3.35 11.66
CA GLY A 95 3.03 -2.74 11.70
C GLY A 95 3.00 -1.26 11.30
N ARG A 96 4.14 -0.66 10.93
CA ARG A 96 4.23 0.75 10.50
C ARG A 96 5.10 0.91 9.26
N GLY A 97 4.67 1.76 8.34
CA GLY A 97 5.42 2.01 7.10
C GLY A 97 4.90 3.21 6.33
N HIS A 98 5.66 3.67 5.35
CA HIS A 98 5.24 4.78 4.48
C HIS A 98 5.28 4.32 3.03
N LEU A 99 4.15 4.38 2.36
CA LEU A 99 4.04 4.07 0.94
C LEU A 99 3.96 5.35 0.13
N THR A 100 4.74 5.45 -0.93
CA THR A 100 4.53 6.47 -1.96
C THR A 100 3.56 5.91 -2.99
N VAL A 101 2.44 6.59 -3.19
CA VAL A 101 1.37 6.18 -4.13
C VAL A 101 1.22 7.25 -5.20
N ARG A 102 1.35 6.87 -6.46
CA ARG A 102 1.17 7.72 -7.65
C ARG A 102 -0.11 7.38 -8.39
N GLY A 103 -0.72 8.39 -9.00
CA GLY A 103 -1.71 8.21 -10.04
C GLY A 103 -1.09 7.66 -11.32
N LYS A 104 -1.87 6.89 -12.07
CA LYS A 104 -1.48 6.36 -13.38
C LYS A 104 -1.77 7.39 -14.45
N VAL A 105 -0.82 7.56 -15.35
CA VAL A 105 -0.89 8.53 -16.43
C VAL A 105 -0.48 7.88 -17.75
N ASP A 106 -1.04 8.41 -18.83
CA ASP A 106 -0.69 8.09 -20.19
C ASP A 106 -0.33 9.40 -20.92
N VAL A 107 0.69 9.36 -21.79
CA VAL A 107 1.04 10.49 -22.66
C VAL A 107 0.40 10.25 -24.02
N GLU A 108 -0.43 11.19 -24.46
CA GLU A 108 -1.11 11.13 -25.75
C GLU A 108 -0.67 12.31 -26.62
N GLN A 109 -0.67 12.12 -27.95
CA GLN A 109 -0.48 13.22 -28.91
C GLN A 109 -1.80 13.66 -29.53
N THR A 110 -2.00 14.98 -29.58
CA THR A 110 -3.15 15.59 -30.25
C THR A 110 -2.99 15.58 -31.77
N LYS A 111 -4.10 15.72 -32.50
CA LYS A 111 -4.10 15.83 -33.99
C LYS A 111 -3.24 16.97 -34.54
N ARG A 112 -2.89 17.96 -33.70
CA ARG A 112 -2.04 19.12 -34.05
C ARG A 112 -0.58 18.93 -33.64
N GLY A 113 -0.20 17.72 -33.19
CA GLY A 113 1.17 17.38 -32.79
C GLY A 113 1.60 17.90 -31.42
N ARG A 114 0.67 18.35 -30.56
CA ARG A 114 0.98 18.70 -29.16
C ARG A 114 0.78 17.50 -28.25
N GLU A 115 1.67 17.31 -27.29
CA GLU A 115 1.54 16.31 -26.26
C GLU A 115 0.53 16.74 -25.19
N ARG A 116 -0.12 15.76 -24.57
CA ARG A 116 -0.99 15.93 -23.40
C ARG A 116 -0.80 14.78 -22.44
N ILE A 117 -0.88 15.07 -21.16
CA ILE A 117 -0.83 14.06 -20.09
C ILE A 117 -2.27 13.75 -19.70
N VAL A 118 -2.61 12.47 -19.70
CA VAL A 118 -3.94 11.98 -19.34
C VAL A 118 -3.82 11.16 -18.08
N VAL A 119 -4.45 11.62 -17.00
CA VAL A 119 -4.54 10.87 -15.74
C VAL A 119 -5.73 9.92 -15.82
N THR A 120 -5.45 8.63 -15.70
CA THR A 120 -6.44 7.54 -15.77
C THR A 120 -6.76 6.95 -14.40
N GLU A 121 -5.84 7.03 -13.45
CA GLU A 121 -6.03 6.58 -12.05
C GLU A 121 -5.42 7.61 -11.09
N ILE A 122 -6.00 7.76 -9.90
CA ILE A 122 -5.53 8.72 -8.88
C ILE A 122 -5.23 8.00 -7.57
N PRO A 123 -4.35 8.58 -6.71
CA PRO A 123 -4.04 7.98 -5.41
C PRO A 123 -5.29 7.80 -4.54
N TYR A 124 -5.25 6.77 -3.69
CA TYR A 124 -6.35 6.42 -2.80
C TYR A 124 -6.72 7.57 -1.86
N MET A 125 -8.03 7.76 -1.62
CA MET A 125 -8.61 8.85 -0.82
C MET A 125 -8.37 10.28 -1.35
N VAL A 126 -7.83 10.44 -2.56
CA VAL A 126 -7.70 11.76 -3.20
C VAL A 126 -8.93 12.06 -4.06
N VAL A 127 -9.41 13.29 -3.99
CA VAL A 127 -10.54 13.76 -4.80
C VAL A 127 -10.03 14.40 -6.09
N LYS A 128 -10.62 14.01 -7.24
CA LYS A 128 -10.21 14.51 -8.56
C LYS A 128 -10.24 16.04 -8.70
N THR A 129 -11.26 16.70 -8.12
CA THR A 129 -11.41 18.16 -8.19
C THR A 129 -10.27 18.89 -7.49
N THR A 130 -9.73 18.30 -6.41
CA THR A 130 -8.58 18.84 -5.69
C THR A 130 -7.28 18.72 -6.51
N ILE A 131 -7.13 17.66 -7.31
CA ILE A 131 -5.99 17.53 -8.22
C ILE A 131 -6.06 18.62 -9.30
N VAL A 132 -7.23 18.78 -9.94
CA VAL A 132 -7.43 19.81 -10.99
C VAL A 132 -7.21 21.21 -10.44
N SER A 133 -7.78 21.53 -9.27
CA SER A 133 -7.60 22.85 -8.65
C SER A 133 -6.13 23.08 -8.29
N LYS A 134 -5.43 22.07 -7.76
CA LYS A 134 -4.02 22.19 -7.39
C LYS A 134 -3.11 22.38 -8.62
N ILE A 135 -3.42 21.72 -9.73
CA ILE A 135 -2.72 21.95 -11.01
C ILE A 135 -2.93 23.39 -11.45
N ALA A 136 -4.18 23.89 -11.45
CA ALA A 136 -4.49 25.27 -11.81
C ALA A 136 -3.76 26.30 -10.92
N ASP A 137 -3.70 26.05 -9.61
CA ASP A 137 -2.95 26.88 -8.66
C ASP A 137 -1.44 26.88 -8.99
N CYS A 138 -0.87 25.72 -9.34
CA CYS A 138 0.53 25.61 -9.74
C CYS A 138 0.81 26.34 -11.06
N VAL A 139 -0.12 26.38 -12.00
CA VAL A 139 -0.01 27.18 -13.23
C VAL A 139 -0.06 28.68 -12.90
N HIS A 140 -1.00 29.11 -12.06
CA HIS A 140 -1.14 30.51 -11.66
C HIS A 140 0.09 31.03 -10.91
N ASN A 141 0.68 30.20 -10.06
CA ASN A 141 1.89 30.53 -9.29
C ASN A 141 3.21 30.33 -10.07
N ASN A 142 3.16 30.11 -11.39
CA ASN A 142 4.35 29.85 -12.23
C ASN A 142 5.22 28.64 -11.81
N LEU A 143 4.64 27.63 -11.14
CA LEU A 143 5.30 26.36 -10.84
C LEU A 143 5.18 25.35 -11.98
N LEU A 144 4.12 25.44 -12.78
CA LEU A 144 3.86 24.64 -13.99
C LEU A 144 3.62 25.54 -15.21
N PRO A 145 4.57 26.41 -15.60
CA PRO A 145 4.39 27.30 -16.74
C PRO A 145 4.24 26.56 -18.08
N GLU A 146 4.61 25.28 -18.16
CA GLU A 146 4.53 24.45 -19.35
C GLU A 146 3.11 23.95 -19.66
N VAL A 147 2.23 23.96 -18.66
CA VAL A 147 0.84 23.54 -18.81
C VAL A 147 0.04 24.66 -19.48
N ALA A 148 -0.67 24.31 -20.56
CA ALA A 148 -1.52 25.23 -21.30
C ALA A 148 -2.94 25.27 -20.73
N ASP A 149 -3.50 24.11 -20.38
CA ASP A 149 -4.85 23.97 -19.85
C ASP A 149 -4.99 22.66 -19.05
N VAL A 150 -5.96 22.61 -18.13
CA VAL A 150 -6.33 21.39 -17.40
C VAL A 150 -7.85 21.23 -17.38
N ARG A 151 -8.34 20.05 -17.78
CA ARG A 151 -9.78 19.76 -17.88
C ARG A 151 -10.10 18.39 -17.30
N ASP A 152 -11.27 18.29 -16.68
CA ASP A 152 -11.86 17.02 -16.27
C ASP A 152 -12.79 16.53 -17.38
N GLU A 153 -12.37 15.50 -18.10
CA GLU A 153 -13.13 14.81 -19.15
C GLU A 153 -13.71 13.47 -18.64
N SER A 154 -13.76 13.28 -17.32
CA SER A 154 -14.28 12.03 -16.73
C SER A 154 -15.76 11.87 -16.99
N ASP A 155 -16.17 10.65 -17.34
CA ASP A 155 -17.55 10.28 -17.63
C ASP A 155 -17.92 8.95 -16.95
N ARG A 156 -19.01 8.32 -17.41
CA ARG A 156 -19.44 7.01 -16.90
C ARG A 156 -18.50 5.85 -17.28
N HIS A 157 -17.59 6.06 -18.24
CA HIS A 157 -16.66 5.07 -18.75
C HIS A 157 -15.32 5.10 -18.01
N GLY A 158 -14.99 6.17 -17.29
CA GLY A 158 -13.84 6.21 -16.40
C GLY A 158 -13.38 7.60 -15.99
N LEU A 159 -12.35 7.61 -15.14
CA LEU A 159 -11.62 8.83 -14.80
C LEU A 159 -10.75 9.26 -15.99
N ARG A 160 -10.83 10.54 -16.36
CA ARG A 160 -9.99 11.12 -17.40
C ARG A 160 -9.73 12.59 -17.11
N ILE A 161 -8.59 12.89 -16.50
CA ILE A 161 -8.13 14.29 -16.34
C ILE A 161 -7.10 14.57 -17.41
N VAL A 162 -7.34 15.59 -18.23
CA VAL A 162 -6.46 15.96 -19.34
C VAL A 162 -5.69 17.23 -19.01
N VAL A 163 -4.37 17.14 -19.11
CA VAL A 163 -3.43 18.25 -18.95
C VAL A 163 -2.80 18.53 -20.31
N ASP A 164 -3.24 19.60 -20.97
CA ASP A 164 -2.67 20.00 -22.27
C ASP A 164 -1.36 20.74 -22.06
N LEU A 165 -0.33 20.35 -22.81
CA LEU A 165 0.99 20.96 -22.73
C LEU A 165 1.18 22.06 -23.79
N LYS A 166 2.07 23.02 -23.49
CA LYS A 166 2.56 23.98 -24.48
C LYS A 166 3.43 23.29 -25.53
N LYS A 167 3.65 23.94 -26.68
CA LYS A 167 4.26 23.32 -27.87
C LYS A 167 5.67 22.77 -27.62
N ASP A 168 6.43 23.42 -26.75
CA ASP A 168 7.85 23.14 -26.51
C ASP A 168 8.07 22.45 -25.14
N ALA A 169 6.99 21.92 -24.54
CA ALA A 169 7.06 21.27 -23.24
C ALA A 169 7.26 19.76 -23.39
N GLU A 170 8.19 19.21 -22.62
CA GLU A 170 8.46 17.78 -22.55
C GLU A 170 7.57 17.10 -21.50
N ALA A 171 6.81 16.07 -21.91
CA ALA A 171 5.82 15.45 -21.05
C ALA A 171 6.40 14.81 -19.79
N GLU A 172 7.58 14.20 -19.85
CA GLU A 172 8.21 13.55 -18.69
C GLU A 172 8.56 14.56 -17.59
N ILE A 173 9.07 15.73 -17.98
CA ILE A 173 9.42 16.80 -17.03
C ILE A 173 8.18 17.36 -16.37
N VAL A 174 7.14 17.63 -17.15
CA VAL A 174 5.86 18.11 -16.62
C VAL A 174 5.26 17.07 -15.69
N LEU A 175 5.35 15.79 -16.02
CA LEU A 175 4.89 14.70 -15.17
C LEU A 175 5.65 14.66 -13.83
N ASN A 176 6.97 14.81 -13.83
CA ASN A 176 7.77 14.87 -12.61
C ASN A 176 7.35 16.06 -11.72
N LYS A 177 7.11 17.23 -12.33
CA LYS A 177 6.57 18.40 -11.62
C LYS A 177 5.16 18.16 -11.07
N LEU A 178 4.30 17.50 -11.84
CA LEU A 178 2.94 17.13 -11.40
C LEU A 178 3.02 16.22 -10.17
N TYR A 179 3.85 15.19 -10.16
CA TYR A 179 4.05 14.34 -8.99
C TYR A 179 4.63 15.12 -7.79
N ARG A 180 5.55 16.06 -8.00
CA ARG A 180 6.17 16.81 -6.91
C ARG A 180 5.23 17.86 -6.28
N TYR A 181 4.46 18.57 -7.08
CA TYR A 181 3.72 19.75 -6.63
C TYR A 181 2.21 19.54 -6.45
N THR A 182 1.69 18.38 -6.86
CA THR A 182 0.26 18.07 -6.79
C THR A 182 -0.01 16.79 -6.01
N LEU A 183 -1.29 16.52 -5.73
CA LEU A 183 -1.73 15.29 -5.06
C LEU A 183 -1.76 14.06 -5.99
N LEU A 184 -1.19 14.16 -7.19
CA LEU A 184 -1.00 13.01 -8.08
C LEU A 184 0.05 12.03 -7.52
N GLN A 185 0.90 12.47 -6.59
CA GLN A 185 1.69 11.61 -5.73
C GLN A 185 1.37 11.93 -4.27
N THR A 186 1.13 10.91 -3.46
CA THR A 186 0.87 11.07 -2.03
C THR A 186 1.67 10.05 -1.23
N THR A 187 1.81 10.30 0.08
CA THR A 187 2.36 9.30 1.01
C THR A 187 1.22 8.73 1.84
N PHE A 188 1.03 7.43 1.78
CA PHE A 188 0.13 6.69 2.65
C PHE A 188 0.92 6.15 3.85
N ALA A 189 0.69 6.71 5.03
CA ALA A 189 1.34 6.28 6.26
C ALA A 189 0.57 5.12 6.89
N ILE A 190 1.09 3.90 6.78
CA ILE A 190 0.51 2.69 7.36
C ILE A 190 0.73 2.69 8.88
N ALA A 191 -0.36 2.45 9.61
CA ALA A 191 -0.35 2.20 11.04
C ALA A 191 -1.35 1.08 11.36
N ASN A 192 -0.85 -0.14 11.49
CA ASN A 192 -1.64 -1.33 11.79
C ASN A 192 -1.94 -1.42 13.28
N ILE A 193 -2.80 -0.52 13.76
CA ILE A 193 -3.22 -0.50 15.17
C ILE A 193 -4.65 -1.01 15.25
N ALA A 194 -4.86 -2.08 16.00
CA ALA A 194 -6.16 -2.69 16.20
C ALA A 194 -6.36 -3.08 17.67
N LEU A 195 -7.59 -3.40 18.05
CA LEU A 195 -7.88 -3.91 19.38
C LEU A 195 -7.70 -5.43 19.41
N VAL A 196 -6.74 -5.90 20.19
CA VAL A 196 -6.58 -7.32 20.56
C VAL A 196 -6.96 -7.45 22.02
N ASN A 197 -7.98 -8.26 22.33
CA ASN A 197 -8.51 -8.42 23.68
C ASN A 197 -8.83 -7.08 24.39
N ASN A 198 -9.46 -6.15 23.66
CA ASN A 198 -9.80 -4.79 24.10
C ASN A 198 -8.59 -3.90 24.45
N ARG A 199 -7.39 -4.23 23.98
CA ARG A 199 -6.19 -3.41 24.12
C ARG A 199 -5.68 -2.98 22.75
N PRO A 200 -5.30 -1.70 22.57
CA PRO A 200 -4.72 -1.25 21.32
C PRO A 200 -3.30 -1.80 21.18
N GLU A 201 -3.07 -2.54 20.11
CA GLU A 201 -1.79 -3.16 19.80
C GLU A 201 -1.37 -2.82 18.37
N THR A 202 -0.07 -2.62 18.15
CA THR A 202 0.50 -2.48 16.81
C THR A 202 0.83 -3.87 16.31
N LEU A 203 0.21 -4.26 15.19
CA LEU A 203 0.31 -5.63 14.67
C LEU A 203 1.11 -5.65 13.37
N ASN A 204 2.05 -6.59 13.29
CA ASN A 204 2.67 -6.96 12.03
C ASN A 204 1.70 -7.81 11.17
N ILE A 205 2.00 -8.06 9.90
CA ILE A 205 1.07 -8.75 9.00
C ILE A 205 0.79 -10.19 9.44
N ARG A 206 1.78 -10.86 10.04
CA ARG A 206 1.66 -12.23 10.52
C ARG A 206 0.70 -12.30 11.69
N GLU A 207 0.86 -11.41 12.67
CA GLU A 207 -0.02 -11.32 13.84
C GLU A 207 -1.48 -11.01 13.42
N MET A 208 -1.69 -10.18 12.39
CA MET A 208 -3.03 -9.91 11.87
C MET A 208 -3.69 -11.17 11.27
N LEU A 209 -2.93 -11.97 10.51
CA LEU A 209 -3.41 -13.24 9.94
C LEU A 209 -3.71 -14.25 11.05
N ASP A 210 -2.81 -14.39 12.02
CA ASP A 210 -2.98 -15.28 13.17
C ASP A 210 -4.22 -14.91 14.01
N CYS A 211 -4.42 -13.62 14.31
CA CYS A 211 -5.61 -13.13 15.02
C CYS A 211 -6.91 -13.53 14.31
N PHE A 212 -6.94 -13.43 12.98
CA PHE A 212 -8.10 -13.84 12.19
C PHE A 212 -8.33 -15.37 12.28
N LEU A 213 -7.27 -16.16 12.08
CA LEU A 213 -7.36 -17.63 12.17
C LEU A 213 -7.80 -18.09 13.56
N ASP A 214 -7.27 -17.49 14.63
CA ASP A 214 -7.64 -17.82 15.99
C ASP A 214 -9.09 -17.47 16.30
N HIS A 215 -9.58 -16.33 15.82
CA HIS A 215 -11.01 -16.01 15.90
C HIS A 215 -11.87 -17.05 15.17
N ARG A 216 -11.46 -17.48 13.97
CA ARG A 216 -12.15 -18.55 13.23
C ARG A 216 -12.18 -19.85 14.03
N LYS A 217 -11.07 -20.26 14.65
CA LYS A 217 -11.00 -21.44 15.52
C LYS A 217 -11.99 -21.36 16.68
N VAL A 218 -12.03 -20.22 17.38
CA VAL A 218 -12.96 -19.99 18.49
C VAL A 218 -14.42 -20.07 18.03
N VAL A 219 -14.75 -19.39 16.93
CA VAL A 219 -16.12 -19.37 16.38
C VAL A 219 -16.57 -20.77 16.00
N ILE A 220 -15.72 -21.54 15.30
CA ILE A 220 -16.04 -22.91 14.87
C ILE A 220 -16.20 -23.82 16.09
N ARG A 221 -15.27 -23.82 17.06
CA ARG A 221 -15.40 -24.63 18.29
C ARG A 221 -16.68 -24.30 19.06
N ARG A 222 -17.02 -23.02 19.23
CA ARG A 222 -18.25 -22.61 19.93
C ARG A 222 -19.51 -23.03 19.16
N ARG A 223 -19.50 -22.92 17.82
CA ARG A 223 -20.61 -23.40 16.96
C ARG A 223 -20.77 -24.92 17.10
N THR A 224 -19.68 -25.67 16.96
CA THR A 224 -19.69 -27.13 17.03
C THR A 224 -20.15 -27.64 18.38
N ARG A 225 -19.70 -27.05 19.51
CA ARG A 225 -20.20 -27.39 20.85
C ARG A 225 -21.69 -27.14 21.02
N PHE A 226 -22.21 -26.04 20.44
CA PHE A 226 -23.63 -25.73 20.49
C PHE A 226 -24.45 -26.75 19.70
N LEU A 227 -24.03 -27.08 18.48
CA LEU A 227 -24.68 -28.08 17.65
C LEU A 227 -24.62 -29.48 18.28
N LEU A 228 -23.46 -29.89 18.78
CA LEU A 228 -23.26 -31.14 19.52
C LEU A 228 -24.21 -31.24 20.72
N LYS A 229 -24.31 -30.19 21.55
CA LYS A 229 -25.24 -30.17 22.69
C LYS A 229 -26.70 -30.31 22.24
N ARG A 230 -27.08 -29.63 21.15
CA ARG A 230 -28.43 -29.72 20.59
C ARG A 230 -28.73 -31.13 20.05
N CYS A 231 -27.79 -31.73 19.31
CA CYS A 231 -27.94 -33.09 18.78
C CYS A 231 -28.01 -34.13 19.90
N ARG A 232 -27.12 -34.07 20.90
CA ARG A 232 -27.16 -34.95 22.08
C ARG A 232 -28.48 -34.84 22.85
N ASN A 233 -28.96 -33.62 23.09
CA ASN A 233 -30.25 -33.41 23.76
C ASN A 233 -31.41 -34.02 22.95
N ARG A 234 -31.39 -33.91 21.62
CA ARG A 234 -32.43 -34.48 20.76
C ARG A 234 -32.35 -36.00 20.69
N ALA A 235 -31.15 -36.55 20.51
CA ALA A 235 -30.88 -37.99 20.51
C ALA A 235 -31.34 -38.63 21.84
N HIS A 236 -31.06 -37.98 22.98
CA HIS A 236 -31.53 -38.40 24.30
C HIS A 236 -33.06 -38.53 24.38
N ILE A 237 -33.81 -37.59 23.80
CA ILE A 237 -35.27 -37.67 23.78
C ILE A 237 -35.74 -38.79 22.84
N LEU A 238 -35.14 -38.91 21.65
CA LEU A 238 -35.49 -39.96 20.68
C LEU A 238 -35.22 -41.36 21.22
N GLU A 239 -34.13 -41.56 21.96
CA GLU A 239 -33.82 -42.82 22.65
C GLU A 239 -34.98 -43.25 23.56
N GLY A 240 -35.49 -42.33 24.40
CA GLY A 240 -36.61 -42.63 25.28
C GLY A 240 -37.90 -42.96 24.52
N LEU A 241 -38.17 -42.25 23.42
CA LEU A 241 -39.34 -42.51 22.56
C LEU A 241 -39.23 -43.86 21.86
N ILE A 242 -38.06 -44.22 21.33
CA ILE A 242 -37.81 -45.50 20.66
C ILE A 242 -37.99 -46.65 21.65
N LEU A 243 -37.43 -46.55 22.86
CA LEU A 243 -37.62 -47.55 23.91
C LEU A 243 -39.09 -47.68 24.35
N ALA A 244 -39.80 -46.56 24.47
CA ALA A 244 -41.21 -46.57 24.87
C ALA A 244 -42.13 -47.17 23.80
N VAL A 245 -41.83 -46.95 22.52
CA VAL A 245 -42.58 -47.55 21.40
C VAL A 245 -42.42 -49.07 21.38
N SER A 246 -41.25 -49.59 21.76
CA SER A 246 -41.00 -51.04 21.82
C SER A 246 -41.91 -51.76 22.82
N ASP A 247 -42.27 -51.12 23.93
CA ASP A 247 -43.12 -51.67 25.00
C ASP A 247 -44.44 -50.87 25.16
N ILE A 248 -45.01 -50.42 24.05
CA ILE A 248 -46.09 -49.41 24.05
C ILE A 248 -47.34 -49.83 24.84
N ASP A 249 -47.72 -51.11 24.79
CA ASP A 249 -48.91 -51.61 25.48
C ASP A 249 -48.75 -51.47 27.01
N GLU A 250 -47.58 -51.86 27.54
CA GLU A 250 -47.28 -51.72 28.97
C GLU A 250 -47.13 -50.25 29.39
N ILE A 251 -46.62 -49.40 28.50
CA ILE A 251 -46.56 -47.94 28.72
C ILE A 251 -47.98 -47.36 28.83
N ILE A 252 -48.89 -47.74 27.95
CA ILE A 252 -50.29 -47.28 27.97
C ILE A 252 -51.01 -47.76 29.23
N GLU A 253 -50.83 -49.02 29.63
CA GLU A 253 -51.41 -49.55 30.86
C GLU A 253 -50.90 -48.83 32.12
N LEU A 254 -49.60 -48.55 32.19
CA LEU A 254 -48.99 -47.80 33.28
C LEU A 254 -49.55 -46.37 33.35
N ILE A 255 -49.72 -45.70 32.20
CA ILE A 255 -50.31 -44.36 32.15
C ILE A 255 -51.77 -44.39 32.57
N LYS A 256 -52.57 -45.35 32.09
CA LYS A 256 -54.00 -45.48 32.40
C LYS A 256 -54.28 -45.83 33.86
N SER A 257 -53.38 -46.57 34.51
CA SER A 257 -53.48 -46.94 35.93
C SER A 257 -52.98 -45.85 36.88
N SER A 258 -52.27 -44.84 36.36
CA SER A 258 -51.79 -43.72 37.15
C SER A 258 -52.88 -42.65 37.35
N PRO A 259 -53.05 -42.10 38.58
CA PRO A 259 -54.13 -41.16 38.89
C PRO A 259 -53.97 -39.77 38.25
N ASP A 260 -52.73 -39.35 38.00
CA ASP A 260 -52.40 -38.04 37.43
C ASP A 260 -51.08 -38.09 36.64
N ALA A 261 -50.82 -37.05 35.84
CA ALA A 261 -49.63 -36.97 34.99
C ALA A 261 -48.29 -36.94 35.77
N PRO A 262 -48.15 -36.20 36.89
CA PRO A 262 -46.95 -36.29 37.74
C PRO A 262 -46.66 -37.72 38.24
N THR A 263 -47.69 -38.45 38.67
CA THR A 263 -47.56 -39.83 39.13
C THR A 263 -47.20 -40.76 37.98
N ALA A 264 -47.85 -40.60 36.81
CA ALA A 264 -47.52 -41.35 35.60
C ALA A 264 -46.05 -41.16 35.20
N LYS A 265 -45.53 -39.93 35.25
CA LYS A 265 -44.13 -39.62 34.99
C LYS A 265 -43.19 -40.37 35.93
N LEU A 266 -43.44 -40.33 37.24
CA LEU A 266 -42.61 -41.03 38.23
C LEU A 266 -42.64 -42.55 38.02
N ASN A 267 -43.79 -43.10 37.63
CA ASN A 267 -43.93 -44.53 37.34
C ASN A 267 -43.19 -44.91 36.06
N LEU A 268 -43.28 -44.10 35.00
CA LEU A 268 -42.54 -44.30 33.74
C LEU A 268 -41.02 -44.30 33.99
N MET A 269 -40.52 -43.39 34.83
CA MET A 269 -39.09 -43.33 35.17
C MET A 269 -38.59 -44.55 35.96
N LYS A 270 -39.47 -45.26 36.67
CA LYS A 270 -39.14 -46.47 37.44
C LYS A 270 -39.30 -47.75 36.62
N LYS A 271 -39.97 -47.69 35.47
CA LYS A 271 -40.19 -48.86 34.63
C LYS A 271 -38.89 -49.25 33.92
N PRO A 272 -38.43 -50.50 34.04
CA PRO A 272 -37.35 -51.00 33.20
C PRO A 272 -37.85 -51.13 31.77
N LEU A 273 -37.10 -50.59 30.81
CA LEU A 273 -37.36 -50.70 29.38
C LEU A 273 -36.19 -51.38 28.69
N ARG A 274 -36.50 -52.16 27.66
CA ARG A 274 -35.50 -52.75 26.76
C ARG A 274 -35.93 -52.54 25.32
N LEU A 275 -34.96 -52.45 24.42
CA LEU A 275 -35.27 -52.43 23.01
C LEU A 275 -35.80 -53.81 22.57
N ALA A 276 -37.12 -53.93 22.43
CA ALA A 276 -37.77 -55.12 21.89
C ALA A 276 -37.42 -55.28 20.40
N GLU A 277 -37.07 -56.50 19.99
CA GLU A 277 -36.49 -56.78 18.67
C GLU A 277 -37.50 -56.64 17.52
N VAL A 278 -37.73 -55.42 17.04
CA VAL A 278 -38.44 -55.20 15.76
C VAL A 278 -37.41 -55.27 14.63
N ALA A 279 -37.52 -56.28 13.75
CA ALA A 279 -36.59 -56.50 12.63
C ALA A 279 -36.37 -55.25 11.75
N THR A 280 -37.36 -54.36 11.70
CA THR A 280 -37.33 -53.09 10.97
C THR A 280 -36.42 -52.04 11.62
N LEU A 281 -36.44 -51.93 12.95
CA LEU A 281 -35.61 -50.98 13.70
C LEU A 281 -34.14 -51.37 13.70
N LYS A 282 -33.84 -52.68 13.74
CA LYS A 282 -32.47 -53.21 13.68
C LYS A 282 -31.70 -52.80 12.41
N LYS A 283 -32.40 -52.56 11.31
CA LYS A 283 -31.80 -52.17 10.03
C LYS A 283 -31.46 -50.68 9.94
N ILE A 284 -32.05 -49.86 10.80
CA ILE A 284 -31.95 -48.39 10.74
C ILE A 284 -31.08 -47.87 11.87
N LEU A 285 -31.22 -48.42 13.08
CA LEU A 285 -30.50 -47.95 14.26
C LEU A 285 -29.02 -48.37 14.22
N PRO A 286 -28.11 -47.55 14.79
CA PRO A 286 -26.70 -47.91 14.92
C PRO A 286 -26.49 -49.22 15.71
N GLU A 287 -25.55 -50.06 15.28
CA GLU A 287 -25.25 -51.36 15.93
C GLU A 287 -24.87 -51.21 17.41
N ALA A 288 -24.12 -50.15 17.74
CA ALA A 288 -23.75 -49.83 19.11
C ALA A 288 -24.98 -49.58 19.99
N PHE A 289 -25.97 -48.83 19.48
CA PHE A 289 -27.21 -48.54 20.19
C PHE A 289 -28.02 -49.82 20.43
N ILE A 290 -28.20 -50.65 19.40
CA ILE A 290 -28.93 -51.92 19.53
C ILE A 290 -28.27 -52.80 20.59
N THR A 291 -26.94 -52.94 20.50
CA THR A 291 -26.17 -53.77 21.42
C THR A 291 -26.29 -53.28 22.87
N GLU A 292 -26.19 -51.98 23.09
CA GLU A 292 -26.32 -51.38 24.43
C GLU A 292 -27.76 -51.50 24.98
N LYS A 293 -28.76 -51.18 24.16
CA LYS A 293 -30.17 -51.06 24.60
C LYS A 293 -30.93 -52.37 24.67
N SER A 294 -30.38 -53.45 24.11
CA SER A 294 -30.97 -54.79 24.21
C SER A 294 -30.35 -55.65 25.33
N ARG A 295 -29.17 -55.29 25.87
CA ARG A 295 -28.43 -56.11 26.85
C ARG A 295 -28.89 -55.96 28.30
N SER A 296 -29.37 -54.78 28.70
CA SER A 296 -29.72 -54.48 30.10
C SER A 296 -31.00 -53.65 30.20
N ASP A 297 -31.59 -53.59 31.39
CA ASP A 297 -32.69 -52.66 31.69
C ASP A 297 -32.20 -51.21 31.63
N HIS A 298 -32.96 -50.36 30.95
CA HIS A 298 -32.75 -48.92 30.88
C HIS A 298 -33.92 -48.20 31.54
N PHE A 299 -33.63 -47.09 32.21
CA PHE A 299 -34.63 -46.28 32.91
C PHE A 299 -34.75 -44.90 32.27
N LEU A 300 -35.98 -44.39 32.19
CA LEU A 300 -36.24 -43.09 31.60
C LEU A 300 -35.82 -41.94 32.52
N THR A 301 -35.24 -40.91 31.93
CA THR A 301 -35.05 -39.62 32.58
C THR A 301 -36.35 -38.80 32.60
N GLY A 302 -36.41 -37.78 33.45
CA GLY A 302 -37.56 -36.86 33.51
C GLY A 302 -37.97 -36.28 32.15
N PRO A 303 -37.04 -35.69 31.36
CA PRO A 303 -37.35 -35.17 30.03
C PRO A 303 -37.85 -36.22 29.02
N GLN A 304 -37.34 -37.46 29.08
CA GLN A 304 -37.81 -38.54 28.23
C GLN A 304 -39.25 -38.97 28.60
N ALA A 305 -39.53 -39.11 29.90
CA ALA A 305 -40.87 -39.42 30.38
C ALA A 305 -41.88 -38.32 30.01
N ASP A 306 -41.49 -37.03 30.13
CA ASP A 306 -42.30 -35.90 29.66
C ASP A 306 -42.57 -35.98 28.14
N ALA A 307 -41.55 -36.31 27.34
CA ALA A 307 -41.71 -36.48 25.90
C ALA A 307 -42.67 -37.62 25.53
N ILE A 308 -42.65 -38.72 26.27
CA ILE A 308 -43.58 -39.84 26.09
C ILE A 308 -45.01 -39.44 26.46
N LEU A 309 -45.21 -38.74 27.58
CA LEU A 309 -46.54 -38.28 28.01
C LEU A 309 -47.17 -37.26 27.05
N THR A 310 -46.33 -36.50 26.34
CA THR A 310 -46.77 -35.52 25.33
C THR A 310 -46.85 -36.11 23.92
N MET A 311 -46.50 -37.39 23.74
CA MET A 311 -46.53 -38.06 22.46
C MET A 311 -47.97 -38.22 21.96
N GLN A 312 -48.20 -37.93 20.68
CA GLN A 312 -49.50 -38.10 20.04
C GLN A 312 -49.65 -39.51 19.47
N LEU A 313 -50.87 -40.08 19.52
CA LEU A 313 -51.15 -41.44 19.05
C LEU A 313 -50.72 -41.70 17.59
N GLN A 314 -50.75 -40.69 16.72
CA GLN A 314 -50.28 -40.80 15.33
C GLN A 314 -48.79 -41.21 15.20
N LYS A 315 -47.97 -40.95 16.24
CA LYS A 315 -46.55 -41.33 16.29
C LYS A 315 -46.32 -42.84 16.45
N LEU A 316 -47.37 -43.60 16.75
CA LEU A 316 -47.33 -45.05 16.87
C LEU A 316 -47.45 -45.77 15.52
N THR A 317 -47.68 -45.05 14.43
CA THR A 317 -47.68 -45.64 13.08
C THR A 317 -46.28 -46.11 12.70
N GLY A 318 -46.17 -47.26 12.01
CA GLY A 318 -44.87 -47.84 11.64
C GLY A 318 -43.94 -46.87 10.91
N LEU A 319 -44.50 -46.05 10.01
CA LEU A 319 -43.74 -45.03 9.28
C LEU A 319 -43.16 -43.94 10.20
N GLU A 320 -43.89 -43.51 11.23
CA GLU A 320 -43.39 -42.50 12.17
C GLU A 320 -42.30 -43.08 13.09
N ILE A 321 -42.41 -44.36 13.44
CA ILE A 321 -41.39 -45.09 14.22
C ILE A 321 -40.09 -45.22 13.40
N GLU A 322 -40.19 -45.58 12.13
CA GLU A 322 -39.03 -45.61 11.21
C GLU A 322 -38.38 -44.23 11.08
N LYS A 323 -39.18 -43.16 10.99
CA LYS A 323 -38.66 -41.78 10.96
C LYS A 323 -37.89 -41.42 12.24
N LEU A 324 -38.39 -41.81 13.41
CA LEU A 324 -37.69 -41.57 14.69
C LEU A 324 -36.35 -42.30 14.73
N ALA A 325 -36.32 -43.56 14.30
CA ALA A 325 -35.10 -44.35 14.23
C ALA A 325 -34.08 -43.77 13.24
N LYS A 326 -34.55 -43.32 12.07
CA LYS A 326 -33.71 -42.65 11.08
C LYS A 326 -33.16 -41.32 11.61
N GLU A 327 -34.01 -40.49 12.23
CA GLU A 327 -33.58 -39.24 12.85
C GLU A 327 -32.51 -39.49 13.92
N TYR A 328 -32.66 -40.55 14.73
CA TYR A 328 -31.66 -40.93 15.72
C TYR A 328 -30.32 -41.35 15.08
N ALA A 329 -30.36 -42.16 14.02
CA ALA A 329 -29.16 -42.58 13.29
C ALA A 329 -28.42 -41.37 12.68
N ASP A 330 -29.15 -40.51 11.98
CA ASP A 330 -28.60 -39.28 11.36
C ASP A 330 -27.98 -38.34 12.43
N LEU A 331 -28.61 -38.23 13.61
CA LEU A 331 -28.08 -37.44 14.72
C LEU A 331 -26.83 -38.07 15.36
N THR A 332 -26.74 -39.39 15.40
CA THR A 332 -25.56 -40.10 15.93
C THR A 332 -24.34 -39.85 15.05
N GLU A 333 -24.51 -39.95 13.73
CA GLU A 333 -23.46 -39.59 12.75
C GLU A 333 -23.01 -38.13 12.90
N GLN A 334 -23.97 -37.20 13.07
CA GLN A 334 -23.65 -35.79 13.32
C GLN A 334 -22.89 -35.59 14.64
N ILE A 335 -23.27 -36.30 15.71
CA ILE A 335 -22.60 -36.24 17.01
C ILE A 335 -21.14 -36.69 16.86
N GLU A 336 -20.90 -37.83 16.21
CA GLU A 336 -19.55 -38.34 15.93
C GLU A 336 -18.72 -37.33 15.14
N GLY A 337 -19.30 -36.75 14.07
CA GLY A 337 -18.65 -35.71 13.28
C GLY A 337 -18.29 -34.46 14.10
N TYR A 338 -19.20 -33.98 14.96
CA TYR A 338 -18.91 -32.84 15.82
C TYR A 338 -17.89 -33.14 16.91
N GLU A 339 -17.87 -34.37 17.45
CA GLU A 339 -16.85 -34.82 18.40
C GLU A 339 -15.48 -34.89 17.74
N ALA A 340 -15.39 -35.41 16.52
CA ALA A 340 -14.16 -35.43 15.73
C ALA A 340 -13.60 -34.01 15.50
N ILE A 341 -14.45 -33.06 15.10
CA ILE A 341 -14.07 -31.65 14.91
C ILE A 341 -13.55 -31.01 16.22
N LEU A 342 -14.10 -31.39 17.37
CA LEU A 342 -13.66 -30.85 18.66
C LEU A 342 -12.39 -31.54 19.20
N ALA A 343 -12.10 -32.74 18.73
CA ALA A 343 -10.95 -33.54 19.15
C ALA A 343 -9.67 -33.26 18.34
N SER A 344 -9.80 -32.86 17.07
CA SER A 344 -8.67 -32.63 16.16
C SER A 344 -8.61 -31.20 15.65
N ASP A 345 -7.47 -30.54 15.88
CA ASP A 345 -7.19 -29.21 15.32
C ASP A 345 -6.96 -29.25 13.81
N GLU A 346 -6.51 -30.38 13.26
CA GLU A 346 -6.34 -30.56 11.81
C GLU A 346 -7.68 -30.50 11.09
N ILE A 347 -8.69 -31.26 11.55
CA ILE A 347 -10.04 -31.24 10.98
C ILE A 347 -10.64 -29.84 11.05
N LEU A 348 -10.39 -29.13 12.16
CA LEU A 348 -10.83 -27.76 12.30
C LEU A 348 -10.16 -26.83 11.29
N LEU A 349 -8.85 -26.95 11.10
CA LEU A 349 -8.10 -26.17 10.11
C LEU A 349 -8.56 -26.50 8.69
N ASP A 350 -8.94 -27.74 8.40
CA ASP A 350 -9.49 -28.15 7.11
C ASP A 350 -10.81 -27.42 6.80
N ILE A 351 -11.71 -27.31 7.78
CA ILE A 351 -12.93 -26.52 7.64
C ILE A 351 -12.62 -25.03 7.37
N ILE A 352 -11.60 -24.48 8.05
CA ILE A 352 -11.16 -23.10 7.80
C ILE A 352 -10.60 -22.97 6.38
N ARG A 353 -9.84 -23.97 5.91
CA ARG A 353 -9.28 -24.01 4.55
C ARG A 353 -10.37 -24.01 3.50
N GLU A 354 -11.39 -24.86 3.67
CA GLU A 354 -12.57 -24.91 2.81
C GLU A 354 -13.30 -23.56 2.77
N ASP A 355 -13.53 -22.95 3.94
CA ASP A 355 -14.15 -21.62 4.03
C ASP A 355 -13.33 -20.54 3.27
N ILE A 356 -11.99 -20.58 3.37
CA ILE A 356 -11.11 -19.61 2.69
C ILE A 356 -11.12 -19.84 1.18
N CYS A 357 -11.06 -21.10 0.72
CA CYS A 357 -11.17 -21.45 -0.69
C CYS A 357 -12.52 -20.99 -1.28
N GLU A 358 -13.63 -21.23 -0.57
CA GLU A 358 -14.97 -20.76 -0.97
C GLU A 358 -14.97 -19.22 -1.14
N ILE A 359 -14.36 -18.49 -0.21
CA ILE A 359 -14.26 -17.03 -0.28
C ILE A 359 -13.43 -16.60 -1.49
N LYS A 360 -12.28 -17.25 -1.72
CA LYS A 360 -11.40 -16.94 -2.85
C LYS A 360 -12.10 -17.16 -4.18
N GLU A 361 -12.80 -18.29 -4.33
CA GLU A 361 -13.54 -18.62 -5.56
C GLU A 361 -14.69 -17.64 -5.82
N LYS A 362 -15.40 -17.24 -4.75
CA LYS A 362 -16.60 -16.40 -4.87
C LYS A 362 -16.30 -14.91 -4.99
N TYR A 363 -15.25 -14.43 -4.33
CA TYR A 363 -14.98 -13.00 -4.16
C TYR A 363 -13.57 -12.57 -4.64
N GLY A 364 -12.77 -13.49 -5.15
CA GLY A 364 -11.46 -13.17 -5.72
C GLY A 364 -11.59 -12.30 -6.97
N ASP A 365 -10.81 -11.23 -7.04
CA ASP A 365 -10.67 -10.37 -8.20
C ASP A 365 -9.19 -10.12 -8.54
N ALA A 366 -8.95 -9.63 -9.76
CA ALA A 366 -7.60 -9.29 -10.19
C ALA A 366 -7.09 -8.05 -9.45
N ARG A 367 -5.81 -8.08 -9.06
CA ARG A 367 -5.11 -6.94 -8.49
C ARG A 367 -5.21 -5.71 -9.40
N ARG A 368 -5.53 -4.56 -8.80
CA ARG A 368 -5.66 -3.28 -9.52
C ARG A 368 -4.39 -2.46 -9.46
N THR A 369 -3.77 -2.44 -8.29
CA THR A 369 -2.63 -1.57 -7.97
C THR A 369 -1.33 -2.18 -8.46
N GLN A 370 -0.52 -1.40 -9.16
CA GLN A 370 0.80 -1.82 -9.62
C GLN A 370 1.86 -1.52 -8.55
N ILE A 371 2.82 -2.42 -8.35
CA ILE A 371 3.97 -2.21 -7.45
C ILE A 371 5.24 -2.15 -8.30
N THR A 372 5.92 -1.01 -8.30
CA THR A 372 7.14 -0.78 -9.10
C THR A 372 8.38 -0.60 -8.20
N ALA A 373 9.55 -0.41 -8.82
CA ALA A 373 10.76 -0.01 -8.11
C ALA A 373 10.55 1.30 -7.34
N ALA A 374 11.45 1.59 -6.40
CA ALA A 374 11.37 2.83 -5.63
C ALA A 374 11.38 4.04 -6.57
N ALA A 375 10.50 5.00 -6.30
CA ALA A 375 10.56 6.28 -6.98
C ALA A 375 11.87 6.97 -6.57
N GLU A 376 12.65 7.42 -7.55
CA GLU A 376 13.77 8.31 -7.28
C GLU A 376 13.22 9.61 -6.66
N GLN A 377 13.92 10.13 -5.65
CA GLN A 377 13.64 11.46 -5.15
C GLN A 377 14.08 12.44 -6.23
N PHE A 378 13.11 13.12 -6.85
CA PHE A 378 13.41 14.12 -7.86
C PHE A 378 14.34 15.20 -7.30
N ASP A 379 15.54 15.32 -7.85
CA ASP A 379 16.35 16.51 -7.67
C ASP A 379 15.67 17.69 -8.40
N VAL A 380 16.00 18.92 -8.03
CA VAL A 380 15.52 20.11 -8.76
C VAL A 380 15.95 20.04 -10.23
N ALA A 381 17.10 19.41 -10.52
CA ALA A 381 17.58 19.17 -11.88
C ALA A 381 16.58 18.35 -12.73
N ASP A 382 16.00 17.28 -12.18
CA ASP A 382 15.06 16.39 -12.90
C ASP A 382 13.72 17.06 -13.28
N LEU A 383 13.49 18.28 -12.81
CA LEU A 383 12.34 19.12 -13.15
C LEU A 383 12.66 20.16 -14.22
N ILE A 384 13.89 20.17 -14.75
CA ILE A 384 14.37 21.19 -15.67
C ILE A 384 14.70 20.51 -16.98
N ALA A 385 14.27 21.09 -18.09
CA ALA A 385 14.56 20.56 -19.42
C ALA A 385 16.04 20.73 -19.75
N ASP A 386 16.63 19.69 -20.32
CA ASP A 386 18.00 19.73 -20.83
C ASP A 386 18.01 20.43 -22.19
N GLU A 387 18.28 21.73 -22.17
CA GLU A 387 18.23 22.59 -23.34
C GLU A 387 19.57 23.26 -23.59
N GLU A 388 19.96 23.38 -24.85
CA GLU A 388 21.09 24.22 -25.23
C GLU A 388 20.72 25.70 -25.10
N VAL A 389 21.46 26.40 -24.24
CA VAL A 389 21.30 27.83 -24.00
C VAL A 389 22.62 28.56 -24.25
N ILE A 390 22.51 29.84 -24.61
CA ILE A 390 23.66 30.73 -24.66
C ILE A 390 23.76 31.43 -23.31
N VAL A 391 24.91 31.27 -22.66
CA VAL A 391 25.24 31.98 -21.43
C VAL A 391 26.19 33.12 -21.78
N THR A 392 25.86 34.33 -21.31
CA THR A 392 26.72 35.51 -21.46
C THR A 392 27.11 36.04 -20.09
N VAL A 393 28.40 36.31 -19.90
CA VAL A 393 28.96 36.97 -18.73
C VAL A 393 29.63 38.27 -19.15
N SER A 394 29.26 39.39 -18.53
CA SER A 394 29.94 40.67 -18.73
C SER A 394 31.19 40.82 -17.85
N HIS A 395 32.08 41.73 -18.24
CA HIS A 395 33.30 42.04 -17.50
C HIS A 395 33.03 42.47 -16.05
N THR A 396 31.92 43.17 -15.81
CA THR A 396 31.49 43.56 -14.45
C THR A 396 30.76 42.44 -13.68
N GLY A 397 30.75 41.21 -14.21
CA GLY A 397 30.20 40.03 -13.55
C GLY A 397 28.69 39.89 -13.65
N TYR A 398 28.04 40.50 -14.65
CA TYR A 398 26.62 40.22 -14.91
C TYR A 398 26.46 38.99 -15.78
N VAL A 399 25.63 38.05 -15.31
CA VAL A 399 25.35 36.80 -16.01
C VAL A 399 23.87 36.72 -16.38
N LYS A 400 23.61 36.18 -17.57
CA LYS A 400 22.28 35.80 -18.06
C LYS A 400 22.39 34.61 -19.00
N ARG A 401 21.31 33.84 -19.10
CA ARG A 401 21.13 32.83 -20.14
C ARG A 401 20.01 33.24 -21.08
N MET A 402 20.07 32.74 -22.31
CA MET A 402 19.02 32.90 -23.30
C MET A 402 18.94 31.69 -24.22
N PRO A 403 17.78 31.40 -24.83
CA PRO A 403 17.65 30.31 -25.79
C PRO A 403 18.62 30.49 -26.96
N ILE A 404 19.19 29.39 -27.47
CA ILE A 404 20.17 29.40 -28.57
C ILE A 404 19.63 30.10 -29.84
N ASP A 405 18.33 29.98 -30.10
CA ASP A 405 17.64 30.62 -31.22
C ASP A 405 17.68 32.15 -31.22
N THR A 406 18.03 32.77 -30.08
CA THR A 406 18.12 34.23 -29.94
C THR A 406 19.23 34.84 -30.81
N TYR A 407 20.25 34.05 -31.18
CA TYR A 407 21.39 34.46 -32.02
C TYR A 407 21.41 33.72 -33.37
N ARG A 408 20.35 33.83 -34.18
CA ARG A 408 20.38 33.30 -35.55
C ARG A 408 21.42 34.01 -36.42
N LYS A 409 22.25 33.23 -37.14
CA LYS A 409 23.14 33.70 -38.21
C LYS A 409 22.34 34.47 -39.27
N GLN A 410 22.65 35.75 -39.44
CA GLN A 410 22.23 36.53 -40.61
C GLN A 410 23.23 36.30 -41.76
N ALA A 411 22.76 36.24 -43.01
CA ALA A 411 23.62 36.07 -44.18
C ALA A 411 24.64 37.22 -44.33
N ARG A 412 25.79 36.95 -44.97
CA ARG A 412 26.90 37.91 -45.15
C ARG A 412 26.41 39.25 -45.72
N GLY A 413 26.66 40.35 -45.00
CA GLY A 413 26.38 41.72 -45.46
C GLY A 413 25.63 42.64 -44.47
N GLY A 414 25.13 42.12 -43.35
CA GLY A 414 24.47 42.93 -42.32
C GLY A 414 25.45 43.67 -41.39
N ARG A 415 25.26 44.98 -41.19
CA ARG A 415 25.92 45.75 -40.11
C ARG A 415 25.65 45.08 -38.77
N GLY A 416 26.69 44.91 -37.96
CA GLY A 416 26.71 44.08 -36.75
C GLY A 416 25.50 44.25 -35.83
N ILE A 417 24.99 43.12 -35.35
CA ILE A 417 23.87 43.05 -34.41
C ILE A 417 24.38 43.52 -33.04
N ILE A 418 23.88 44.66 -32.54
CA ILE A 418 24.22 45.18 -31.21
C ILE A 418 23.65 44.23 -30.14
N GLY A 419 24.55 43.62 -29.35
CA GLY A 419 24.28 42.46 -28.51
C GLY A 419 23.79 42.75 -27.08
N SER A 420 23.92 43.98 -26.56
CA SER A 420 23.49 44.35 -25.20
C SER A 420 23.51 45.86 -25.00
N ASP A 421 22.62 46.40 -24.16
CA ASP A 421 22.65 47.78 -23.68
C ASP A 421 23.52 47.81 -22.40
N THR A 422 24.84 47.69 -22.58
CA THR A 422 25.79 47.65 -21.47
C THR A 422 25.90 49.02 -20.82
N LYS A 423 26.20 49.05 -19.51
CA LYS A 423 26.59 50.29 -18.82
C LYS A 423 27.79 50.89 -19.58
N GLU A 424 27.94 52.22 -19.66
CA GLU A 424 29.11 52.85 -20.32
C GLU A 424 30.40 52.15 -19.86
N GLY A 425 31.08 51.46 -20.79
CA GLY A 425 32.33 50.72 -20.53
C GLY A 425 32.23 49.23 -20.17
N ASP A 426 31.04 48.64 -20.05
CA ASP A 426 30.88 47.18 -19.80
C ASP A 426 30.75 46.41 -21.13
N PHE A 427 31.39 45.25 -21.24
CA PHE A 427 31.40 44.41 -22.44
C PHE A 427 31.24 42.93 -22.07
N ILE A 428 30.86 42.10 -23.03
CA ILE A 428 30.71 40.66 -22.83
C ILE A 428 32.11 40.04 -22.84
N GLU A 429 32.51 39.43 -21.72
CA GLU A 429 33.81 38.78 -21.55
C GLU A 429 33.74 37.30 -21.94
N HIS A 430 32.64 36.62 -21.58
CA HIS A 430 32.41 35.23 -21.94
C HIS A 430 31.06 35.05 -22.64
N LEU A 431 31.08 34.34 -23.77
CA LEU A 431 29.90 33.86 -24.49
C LEU A 431 30.16 32.42 -24.93
N PHE A 432 29.35 31.50 -24.42
CA PHE A 432 29.46 30.08 -24.76
C PHE A 432 28.07 29.44 -24.78
N VAL A 433 27.97 28.34 -25.52
CA VAL A 433 26.80 27.45 -25.51
C VAL A 433 26.98 26.45 -24.38
N ALA A 434 25.93 26.24 -23.59
CA ALA A 434 25.92 25.33 -22.46
C ALA A 434 24.57 24.62 -22.40
N SER A 435 24.56 23.40 -21.86
CA SER A 435 23.32 22.76 -21.41
C SER A 435 22.82 23.47 -20.14
N THR A 436 21.51 23.50 -19.93
CA THR A 436 20.90 23.93 -18.66
C THR A 436 21.42 23.15 -17.44
N HIS A 437 21.86 21.92 -17.64
CA HIS A 437 22.39 21.03 -16.60
C HIS A 437 23.89 21.21 -16.35
N ASP A 438 24.61 21.94 -17.19
CA ASP A 438 26.04 22.21 -17.00
C ASP A 438 26.30 23.00 -15.70
N TYR A 439 27.56 22.94 -15.25
CA TYR A 439 28.07 23.75 -14.17
C TYR A 439 28.91 24.91 -14.70
N LEU A 440 28.76 26.08 -14.08
CA LEU A 440 29.70 27.19 -14.14
C LEU A 440 30.57 27.16 -12.88
N LEU A 441 31.85 26.85 -13.05
CA LEU A 441 32.87 26.94 -12.01
C LEU A 441 33.38 28.36 -11.94
N ILE A 442 33.14 29.03 -10.82
CA ILE A 442 33.45 30.45 -10.61
C ILE A 442 34.60 30.55 -9.62
N PHE A 443 35.77 30.94 -10.13
CA PHE A 443 36.98 31.12 -9.35
C PHE A 443 37.10 32.57 -8.91
N THR A 444 37.48 32.78 -7.66
CA THR A 444 37.66 34.11 -7.06
C THR A 444 39.13 34.49 -6.99
N ASN A 445 39.43 35.80 -6.94
CA ASN A 445 40.79 36.31 -6.77
C ASN A 445 41.48 35.83 -5.48
N ARG A 446 40.69 35.40 -4.47
CA ARG A 446 41.19 34.80 -3.22
C ARG A 446 41.33 33.27 -3.27
N GLY A 447 41.29 32.67 -4.46
CA GLY A 447 41.60 31.25 -4.65
C GLY A 447 40.49 30.28 -4.26
N LYS A 448 39.24 30.75 -4.09
CA LYS A 448 38.06 29.87 -3.89
C LYS A 448 37.31 29.59 -5.19
N CYS A 449 36.78 28.38 -5.31
CA CYS A 449 35.89 27.94 -6.39
C CYS A 449 34.47 27.76 -5.87
N TYR A 450 33.50 28.22 -6.65
CA TYR A 450 32.06 28.06 -6.43
C TYR A 450 31.42 27.40 -7.65
N TRP A 451 30.26 26.78 -7.45
CA TRP A 451 29.48 26.14 -8.50
C TRP A 451 28.17 26.89 -8.68
N LEU A 452 27.79 27.14 -9.92
CA LEU A 452 26.48 27.66 -10.29
C LEU A 452 25.94 26.78 -11.42
N LYS A 453 24.78 26.16 -11.22
CA LYS A 453 24.11 25.43 -12.32
C LYS A 453 23.62 26.41 -13.36
N VAL A 454 23.72 26.05 -14.65
CA VAL A 454 23.28 26.95 -15.72
C VAL A 454 21.79 27.26 -15.62
N TYR A 455 20.95 26.33 -15.18
CA TYR A 455 19.54 26.60 -14.96
C TYR A 455 19.24 27.65 -13.88
N ASP A 456 20.13 27.82 -12.89
CA ASP A 456 20.03 28.85 -11.84
C ASP A 456 20.41 30.25 -12.36
N VAL A 457 21.04 30.32 -13.53
CA VAL A 457 21.29 31.59 -14.22
C VAL A 457 19.96 32.15 -14.72
N PRO A 458 19.66 33.44 -14.48
CA PRO A 458 18.40 34.01 -14.89
C PRO A 458 18.28 34.03 -16.42
N SER A 459 17.15 33.47 -16.91
CA SER A 459 16.77 33.55 -18.31
C SER A 459 16.20 34.93 -18.61
N LEU A 460 16.91 35.73 -19.42
CA LEU A 460 16.59 37.13 -19.68
C LEU A 460 16.76 37.47 -21.16
N THR A 461 16.06 38.52 -21.61
CA THR A 461 16.13 38.98 -22.99
C THR A 461 17.54 39.49 -23.35
N ARG A 462 17.87 39.47 -24.64
CA ARG A 462 19.16 39.96 -25.16
C ARG A 462 19.50 41.38 -24.69
N GLN A 463 18.52 42.27 -24.60
CA GLN A 463 18.70 43.67 -24.18
C GLN A 463 18.91 43.84 -22.67
N SER A 464 18.53 42.86 -21.85
CA SER A 464 18.69 42.94 -20.39
C SER A 464 20.16 42.88 -19.98
N LYS A 465 20.52 43.59 -18.90
CA LYS A 465 21.88 43.56 -18.34
C LYS A 465 22.21 42.25 -17.65
N GLY A 466 21.23 41.40 -17.32
CA GLY A 466 21.46 40.20 -16.53
C GLY A 466 21.41 40.47 -15.02
N ARG A 467 21.87 39.50 -14.22
CA ARG A 467 22.03 39.63 -12.77
C ARG A 467 23.49 39.51 -12.39
N ASN A 468 23.94 40.32 -11.44
CA ASN A 468 25.31 40.23 -10.95
C ASN A 468 25.54 38.88 -10.25
N ILE A 469 26.63 38.19 -10.61
CA ILE A 469 26.99 36.85 -10.12
C ILE A 469 27.24 36.83 -8.61
N VAL A 470 27.69 37.95 -8.02
CA VAL A 470 27.86 38.14 -6.57
C VAL A 470 26.51 38.06 -5.83
N ASN A 471 25.38 38.31 -6.52
CA ASN A 471 24.05 38.16 -5.92
C ASN A 471 23.50 36.73 -6.05
N LEU A 472 24.13 35.89 -6.87
CA LEU A 472 23.77 34.48 -7.03
C LEU A 472 24.63 33.58 -6.12
N LEU A 473 25.85 34.02 -5.79
CA LEU A 473 26.79 33.32 -4.94
C LEU A 473 27.17 34.15 -3.72
N LYS A 474 27.30 33.51 -2.55
CA LYS A 474 27.75 34.18 -1.31
C LYS A 474 29.27 34.41 -1.32
N LEU A 475 29.77 35.25 -2.22
CA LEU A 475 31.20 35.51 -2.44
C LEU A 475 31.85 36.44 -1.39
N GLY A 476 31.05 37.18 -0.61
CA GLY A 476 31.56 38.20 0.30
C GLY A 476 32.23 39.35 -0.45
N ASN A 477 33.40 39.81 0.02
CA ASN A 477 34.17 40.89 -0.61
C ASN A 477 35.15 40.41 -1.70
N GLN A 478 34.96 39.20 -2.24
CA GLN A 478 35.84 38.59 -3.24
C GLN A 478 35.38 38.95 -4.66
N GLN A 479 36.33 39.06 -5.58
CA GLN A 479 36.06 39.32 -7.01
C GLN A 479 36.20 38.02 -7.80
N VAL A 480 35.46 37.91 -8.91
CA VAL A 480 35.60 36.78 -9.83
C VAL A 480 36.87 36.96 -10.65
N ALA A 481 37.69 35.92 -10.70
CA ALA A 481 38.91 35.85 -11.51
C ALA A 481 38.69 35.09 -12.82
N SER A 482 37.92 34.00 -12.81
CA SER A 482 37.64 33.22 -14.02
C SER A 482 36.34 32.41 -13.88
N ILE A 483 35.70 32.12 -15.01
CA ILE A 483 34.52 31.26 -15.09
C ILE A 483 34.77 30.16 -16.12
N ILE A 484 34.59 28.92 -15.71
CA ILE A 484 34.77 27.74 -16.58
C ILE A 484 33.44 27.00 -16.66
N ASN A 485 32.93 26.79 -17.87
CA ASN A 485 31.78 25.91 -18.11
C ASN A 485 32.24 24.45 -18.17
N VAL A 486 31.50 23.57 -17.52
CA VAL A 486 31.80 22.14 -17.41
C VAL A 486 30.49 21.35 -17.46
N SER A 487 30.37 20.45 -18.42
CA SER A 487 29.23 19.54 -18.56
C SER A 487 29.31 18.32 -17.63
N SER A 488 30.52 17.81 -17.38
CA SER A 488 30.76 16.68 -16.49
C SER A 488 32.11 16.81 -15.79
N PHE A 489 32.24 16.23 -14.60
CA PHE A 489 33.52 16.11 -13.90
C PHE A 489 34.08 14.73 -14.24
N ASP A 490 35.13 14.65 -15.05
CA ASP A 490 35.65 13.39 -15.62
C ASP A 490 35.68 12.22 -14.64
N ASP A 491 35.20 11.06 -15.08
CA ASP A 491 35.35 9.79 -14.35
C ASP A 491 36.80 9.28 -14.40
N GLU A 492 37.16 8.39 -13.48
CA GLU A 492 38.47 7.74 -13.44
C GLU A 492 38.66 6.79 -14.64
N GLY A 493 38.95 7.35 -15.83
CA GLY A 493 38.99 6.53 -17.05
C GLY A 493 39.81 7.13 -18.18
N GLU A 494 39.27 8.08 -18.96
CA GLU A 494 39.73 8.18 -20.36
C GLU A 494 40.23 9.55 -20.83
N GLN A 495 40.03 10.65 -20.08
CA GLN A 495 40.70 11.94 -20.31
C GLN A 495 40.63 12.77 -19.01
N GLN A 496 41.77 13.06 -18.39
CA GLN A 496 41.79 13.82 -17.14
C GLN A 496 41.89 15.32 -17.46
N ARG A 497 40.75 15.99 -17.70
CA ARG A 497 40.79 17.45 -17.80
C ARG A 497 41.29 18.01 -16.47
N GLN A 498 42.13 19.03 -16.56
CA GLN A 498 42.76 19.68 -15.42
C GLN A 498 42.44 21.16 -15.45
N LEU A 499 42.34 21.75 -14.26
CA LEU A 499 42.24 23.18 -14.08
C LEU A 499 43.63 23.69 -13.73
N VAL A 500 44.19 24.52 -14.60
CA VAL A 500 45.45 25.23 -14.39
C VAL A 500 45.12 26.63 -13.88
N MET A 501 45.72 26.98 -12.76
CA MET A 501 45.55 28.25 -12.06
C MET A 501 46.88 28.98 -12.02
N ALA A 502 46.88 30.28 -12.27
CA ALA A 502 48.07 31.13 -12.17
C ALA A 502 47.80 32.33 -11.24
N THR A 503 48.80 32.68 -10.43
CA THR A 503 48.75 33.84 -9.52
C THR A 503 49.59 35.01 -10.03
N ARG A 504 49.36 36.20 -9.47
CA ARG A 504 50.11 37.42 -9.82
C ARG A 504 51.60 37.28 -9.57
N LYS A 505 52.02 36.53 -8.55
CA LYS A 505 53.44 36.25 -8.26
C LYS A 505 54.04 35.14 -9.14
N GLY A 506 53.29 34.62 -10.11
CA GLY A 506 53.76 33.58 -11.03
C GLY A 506 53.68 32.17 -10.45
N ILE A 507 52.91 31.94 -9.38
CA ILE A 507 52.68 30.60 -8.86
C ILE A 507 51.64 29.92 -9.74
N VAL A 508 51.97 28.72 -10.23
CA VAL A 508 51.07 27.91 -11.05
C VAL A 508 50.67 26.66 -10.28
N LYS A 509 49.36 26.37 -10.25
CA LYS A 509 48.82 25.14 -9.68
C LYS A 509 47.92 24.45 -10.68
N LYS A 510 48.12 23.14 -10.87
CA LYS A 510 47.19 22.28 -11.61
C LYS A 510 46.42 21.37 -10.67
N THR A 511 45.13 21.20 -10.91
CA THR A 511 44.26 20.29 -10.15
C THR A 511 43.35 19.53 -11.10
N LYS A 512 43.11 18.25 -10.86
CA LYS A 512 42.18 17.46 -11.67
C LYS A 512 40.76 18.04 -11.58
N LEU A 513 40.02 18.02 -12.69
CA LEU A 513 38.63 18.49 -12.72
C LEU A 513 37.73 17.65 -11.80
N SER A 514 37.95 16.34 -11.71
CA SER A 514 37.22 15.43 -10.83
C SER A 514 37.27 15.82 -9.34
N ALA A 515 38.31 16.53 -8.90
CA ALA A 515 38.40 17.06 -7.54
C ALA A 515 37.30 18.09 -7.21
N TYR A 516 36.65 18.66 -8.23
CA TYR A 516 35.56 19.61 -8.12
C TYR A 516 34.17 18.97 -8.30
N GLY A 517 34.09 17.63 -8.40
CA GLY A 517 32.84 16.89 -8.60
C GLY A 517 31.88 16.83 -7.41
N ASN A 518 32.23 17.46 -6.28
CA ASN A 518 31.39 17.53 -5.08
C ASN A 518 31.04 18.99 -4.74
N PRO A 519 29.99 19.56 -5.37
CA PRO A 519 29.59 20.96 -5.17
C PRO A 519 29.21 21.28 -3.73
N ARG A 520 29.61 22.46 -3.24
CA ARG A 520 29.27 22.94 -1.89
C ARG A 520 28.90 24.42 -1.93
N ALA A 521 27.85 24.80 -1.22
CA ALA A 521 27.37 26.20 -1.16
C ALA A 521 28.39 27.18 -0.57
N SER A 522 29.29 26.71 0.31
CA SER A 522 30.38 27.50 0.89
C SER A 522 31.55 27.75 -0.06
N GLY A 523 31.55 27.11 -1.23
CA GLY A 523 32.72 26.98 -2.10
C GLY A 523 33.78 26.02 -1.53
N VAL A 524 34.83 25.80 -2.31
CA VAL A 524 36.04 25.05 -1.93
C VAL A 524 37.28 25.92 -2.17
N ILE A 525 38.34 25.71 -1.39
CA ILE A 525 39.62 26.38 -1.64
C ILE A 525 40.32 25.67 -2.79
N ALA A 526 40.40 26.33 -3.94
CA ALA A 526 41.05 25.83 -5.15
C ALA A 526 42.58 26.02 -5.09
N ILE A 527 43.05 27.14 -4.53
CA ILE A 527 44.47 27.43 -4.29
C ILE A 527 44.61 28.24 -2.98
N ASN A 528 45.64 27.90 -2.19
CA ASN A 528 46.02 28.72 -1.03
C ASN A 528 46.89 29.86 -1.54
N LEU A 529 46.57 31.08 -1.15
CA LEU A 529 47.29 32.29 -1.55
C LEU A 529 47.88 32.97 -0.32
N ASP A 530 49.05 33.59 -0.50
CA ASP A 530 49.60 34.52 0.47
C ASP A 530 48.74 35.79 0.56
N ALA A 531 48.85 36.54 1.65
CA ALA A 531 48.00 37.72 1.89
C ALA A 531 48.12 38.81 0.81
N ASP A 532 49.26 38.85 0.12
CA ASP A 532 49.66 39.80 -0.92
C ASP A 532 49.76 39.16 -2.33
N ASP A 533 49.17 37.98 -2.53
CA ASP A 533 49.03 37.33 -3.84
C ASP A 533 47.55 37.19 -4.24
N ASP A 534 47.30 37.20 -5.55
CA ASP A 534 45.96 37.13 -6.12
C ASP A 534 45.94 36.10 -7.26
N LEU A 535 44.88 35.30 -7.34
CA LEU A 535 44.62 34.44 -8.49
C LEU A 535 44.24 35.31 -9.69
N ILE A 536 44.99 35.22 -10.79
CA ILE A 536 44.78 36.05 -12.00
C ILE A 536 43.99 35.32 -13.09
N GLY A 537 44.09 34.00 -13.16
CA GLY A 537 43.46 33.24 -14.24
C GLY A 537 43.36 31.75 -13.95
N VAL A 538 42.31 31.15 -14.48
CA VAL A 538 42.09 29.71 -14.49
C VAL A 538 41.73 29.29 -15.91
N ALA A 539 42.34 28.22 -16.39
CA ALA A 539 42.03 27.62 -17.68
C ALA A 539 41.82 26.12 -17.53
N LEU A 540 40.93 25.57 -18.36
CA LEU A 540 40.75 24.14 -18.51
C LEU A 540 41.76 23.62 -19.54
N THR A 541 42.46 22.54 -19.22
CA THR A 541 43.40 21.87 -20.12
C THR A 541 43.12 20.38 -20.18
N THR A 542 43.44 19.76 -21.31
CA THR A 542 43.44 18.32 -21.54
C THR A 542 44.68 17.62 -20.98
N GLY A 543 45.68 18.38 -20.51
CA GLY A 543 46.95 17.88 -19.97
C GLY A 543 48.09 17.84 -21.00
N GLU A 544 47.79 17.94 -22.30
CA GLU A 544 48.76 18.05 -23.39
C GLU A 544 48.90 19.49 -23.93
N ASP A 545 48.11 20.43 -23.41
CA ASP A 545 48.11 21.81 -23.90
C ASP A 545 49.31 22.62 -23.37
N ASP A 546 49.81 23.53 -24.20
CA ASP A 546 50.82 24.51 -23.79
C ASP A 546 50.20 25.64 -22.95
N ILE A 547 50.88 26.01 -21.86
CA ILE A 547 50.47 27.10 -20.97
C ILE A 547 51.37 28.31 -21.22
N ILE A 548 50.77 29.46 -21.52
CA ILE A 548 51.46 30.74 -21.70
C ILE A 548 50.98 31.68 -20.58
N LEU A 549 51.93 32.31 -19.88
CA LEU A 549 51.70 33.22 -18.75
C LEU A 549 52.21 34.62 -19.04
#